data_AF-A0A1B7XFH6-F1
#
_entry.id   AF-A0A1B7XFH6-F1
#
_cell.length_a   1.000
_cell.length_b   1.000
_cell.length_c   1.000
_cell.angle_alpha   90.00
_cell.angle_beta   90.00
_cell.angle_gamma   90.00
#
_symmetry.space_group_name_H-M   'P 1'
#
loop_
_entity.id
_entity.type
_entity.pdbx_description
1 polymer ?
#
loop_
_entity_poly.entity_id
_entity_poly.type
_entity_poly.pdbx_seq_one_letter_code
_entity_poly.pdbx_strand_id
1 'polypeptide(L)'
;MADFDTLSSALRGEVMTDIASNFFGARIAIDDERALFEFVESDIRLSEQRALNICGQLQALLTSREDLENMLRAIGVSPEFVSRIEESDPWLSMPVPFALTTEGRYRKCVLETYTRMLNAFDFFLHGITYRKNTAEKYGKTTGYYRYLEWCDELNERIKKVNRDHSPTQVLSVVREMDVEKTAKQRAVGTVNSEAGCIPGDDLCILLLPREELQEMELPELPDLETTLTSGETVAETIKRYAGAVYKREPEKVKQIIRILKQN
;
A
#
# COMPACT_ATOMS: atom_id res chain seq x y z
N MET A 1 -19.08 37.20 -47.77
CA MET A 1 -19.36 37.27 -46.32
C MET A 1 -19.65 35.89 -45.73
N ALA A 2 -20.40 35.01 -46.42
CA ALA A 2 -20.67 33.64 -45.94
C ALA A 2 -19.43 32.76 -45.69
N ASP A 3 -18.35 32.89 -46.49
CA ASP A 3 -17.14 32.06 -46.35
C ASP A 3 -16.32 32.31 -45.08
N PHE A 4 -16.38 33.52 -44.53
CA PHE A 4 -15.61 33.86 -43.32
C PHE A 4 -16.29 33.32 -42.06
N ASP A 5 -17.63 33.35 -42.02
CA ASP A 5 -18.42 32.81 -40.92
C ASP A 5 -18.37 31.28 -40.86
N THR A 6 -18.37 30.59 -42.01
CA THR A 6 -18.15 29.13 -42.07
C THR A 6 -16.74 28.74 -41.64
N LEU A 7 -15.71 29.48 -42.05
CA LEU A 7 -14.33 29.23 -41.63
C LEU A 7 -14.14 29.48 -40.12
N SER A 8 -14.69 30.58 -39.59
CA SER A 8 -14.65 30.90 -38.16
C SER A 8 -15.39 29.86 -37.30
N SER A 9 -16.55 29.40 -37.76
CA SER A 9 -17.32 28.34 -37.11
C SER A 9 -16.59 27.00 -37.11
N ALA A 10 -15.96 26.63 -38.23
CA ALA A 10 -15.16 25.41 -38.34
C ALA A 10 -13.94 25.42 -37.39
N LEU A 11 -13.17 26.52 -37.37
CA LEU A 11 -12.03 26.70 -36.47
C LEU A 11 -12.46 26.65 -34.99
N ARG A 12 -13.60 27.25 -34.67
CA ARG A 12 -14.17 27.18 -33.32
C ARG A 12 -14.56 25.75 -32.94
N GLY A 13 -15.15 25.00 -33.86
CA GLY A 13 -15.49 23.58 -33.64
C GLY A 13 -14.25 22.72 -33.39
N GLU A 14 -13.18 22.93 -34.16
CA GLU A 14 -11.91 22.20 -34.02
C GLU A 14 -11.24 22.48 -32.67
N VAL A 15 -11.06 23.76 -32.31
CA VAL A 15 -10.46 24.16 -31.02
C VAL A 15 -11.25 23.62 -29.83
N MET A 16 -12.59 23.61 -29.91
CA MET A 16 -13.44 23.04 -28.86
C MET A 16 -13.29 21.52 -28.76
N THR A 17 -13.16 20.83 -29.89
CA THR A 17 -12.95 19.39 -29.93
C THR A 17 -11.59 19.02 -29.34
N ASP A 18 -10.56 19.81 -29.61
CA ASP A 18 -9.21 19.61 -29.05
C ASP A 18 -9.18 19.87 -27.54
N ILE A 19 -9.79 20.96 -27.06
CA ILE A 19 -9.88 21.27 -25.63
C ILE A 19 -10.66 20.18 -24.90
N ALA A 20 -11.79 19.74 -25.44
CA ALA A 20 -12.60 18.67 -24.86
C ALA A 20 -11.83 17.34 -24.85
N SER A 21 -11.19 16.97 -25.95
CA SER A 21 -10.43 15.71 -26.06
C SER A 21 -9.26 15.68 -25.07
N ASN A 22 -8.57 16.81 -24.88
CA ASN A 22 -7.50 16.93 -23.89
C ASN A 22 -8.03 16.86 -22.45
N PHE A 23 -9.11 17.57 -22.14
CA PHE A 23 -9.73 17.57 -20.81
C PHE A 23 -10.25 16.17 -20.43
N PHE A 24 -11.05 15.54 -21.28
CA PHE A 24 -11.62 14.22 -21.00
C PHE A 24 -10.55 13.12 -21.10
N GLY A 25 -9.61 13.22 -22.03
CA GLY A 25 -8.51 12.27 -22.17
C GLY A 25 -7.62 12.23 -20.93
N ALA A 26 -7.27 13.39 -20.37
CA ALA A 26 -6.48 13.47 -19.14
C ALA A 26 -7.23 12.84 -17.94
N ARG A 27 -8.54 13.06 -17.84
CA ARG A 27 -9.36 12.50 -16.76
C ARG A 27 -9.55 10.98 -16.89
N ILE A 28 -9.84 10.48 -18.09
CA ILE A 28 -9.93 9.05 -18.37
C ILE A 28 -8.61 8.35 -18.00
N ALA A 29 -7.46 8.95 -18.36
CA ALA A 29 -6.16 8.38 -18.00
C ALA A 29 -5.93 8.30 -16.48
N ILE A 30 -6.46 9.26 -15.71
CA ILE A 30 -6.42 9.20 -14.24
C ILE A 30 -7.37 8.12 -13.71
N ASP A 31 -8.59 8.02 -14.26
CA ASP A 31 -9.58 7.03 -13.83
C ASP A 31 -9.09 5.59 -14.11
N ASP A 32 -8.51 5.35 -15.29
CA ASP A 32 -7.93 4.05 -15.66
C ASP A 32 -6.77 3.66 -14.71
N GLU A 33 -5.92 4.62 -14.37
CA GLU A 33 -4.79 4.38 -13.48
C GLU A 33 -5.23 4.18 -12.03
N ARG A 34 -6.26 4.91 -11.59
CA ARG A 34 -6.89 4.71 -10.29
C ARG A 34 -7.50 3.31 -10.19
N ALA A 35 -8.15 2.82 -11.24
CA ALA A 35 -8.68 1.45 -11.25
C ALA A 35 -7.55 0.42 -11.11
N LEU A 36 -6.40 0.64 -11.76
CA LEU A 36 -5.23 -0.23 -11.58
C LEU A 36 -4.65 -0.12 -10.15
N PHE A 37 -4.62 1.08 -9.59
CA PHE A 37 -4.15 1.32 -8.23
C PHE A 37 -5.01 0.60 -7.18
N GLU A 38 -6.34 0.68 -7.30
CA GLU A 38 -7.31 -0.02 -6.45
C GLU A 38 -7.20 -1.54 -6.61
N PHE A 39 -6.93 -2.03 -7.83
CA PHE A 39 -6.66 -3.45 -8.06
C PHE A 39 -5.41 -3.93 -7.30
N VAL A 40 -4.31 -3.18 -7.38
CA VAL A 40 -3.05 -3.52 -6.69
C VAL A 40 -3.17 -3.41 -5.17
N GLU A 41 -4.03 -2.52 -4.66
CA GLU A 41 -4.28 -2.40 -3.21
C GLU A 41 -4.69 -3.74 -2.59
N SER A 42 -5.54 -4.50 -3.29
CA SER A 42 -6.01 -5.80 -2.81
C SER A 42 -4.88 -6.81 -2.63
N ASP A 43 -3.90 -6.82 -3.55
CA ASP A 43 -2.71 -7.67 -3.45
C ASP A 43 -1.79 -7.23 -2.31
N ILE A 44 -1.62 -5.92 -2.11
CA ILE A 44 -0.83 -5.36 -0.99
C ILE A 44 -1.47 -5.76 0.35
N ARG A 45 -2.78 -5.55 0.53
CA ARG A 45 -3.50 -5.95 1.75
C ARG A 45 -3.40 -7.44 2.03
N LEU A 46 -3.51 -8.27 0.99
CA LEU A 46 -3.33 -9.71 1.14
C LEU A 46 -1.92 -10.08 1.59
N SER A 47 -0.89 -9.38 1.08
CA SER A 47 0.49 -9.59 1.50
C SER A 47 0.76 -9.12 2.94
N GLU A 48 0.16 -8.01 3.37
CA GLU A 48 0.18 -7.55 4.77
C GLU A 48 -0.43 -8.60 5.69
N GLN A 49 -1.62 -9.09 5.38
CA GLN A 49 -2.30 -10.11 6.17
C GLN A 49 -1.48 -11.39 6.28
N ARG A 50 -0.79 -11.81 5.20
CA ARG A 50 0.12 -12.96 5.25
C ARG A 50 1.30 -12.73 6.20
N ALA A 51 1.89 -11.54 6.17
CA ALA A 51 2.98 -11.16 7.07
C ALA A 51 2.50 -11.16 8.55
N LEU A 52 1.35 -10.54 8.83
CA LEU A 52 0.74 -10.51 10.17
C LEU A 52 0.35 -11.91 10.66
N ASN A 53 -0.18 -12.77 9.79
CA ASN A 53 -0.50 -14.16 10.16
C ASN A 53 0.74 -14.93 10.60
N ILE A 54 1.88 -14.79 9.90
CA ILE A 54 3.14 -15.44 10.30
C ILE A 54 3.63 -14.87 11.64
N CYS A 55 3.42 -13.58 11.90
CA CYS A 55 3.67 -13.00 13.22
C CYS A 55 2.78 -13.62 14.31
N GLY A 56 1.49 -13.88 14.01
CA GLY A 56 0.58 -14.63 14.88
C GLY A 56 1.08 -16.04 15.18
N GLN A 57 1.71 -16.72 14.22
CA GLN A 57 2.36 -18.03 14.46
C GLN A 57 3.53 -17.89 15.46
N LEU A 58 4.34 -16.84 15.33
CA LEU A 58 5.43 -16.56 16.24
C LEU A 58 4.93 -16.21 17.65
N GLN A 59 3.86 -15.42 17.75
CA GLN A 59 3.18 -15.13 19.00
C GLN A 59 2.69 -16.40 19.70
N ALA A 60 2.05 -17.29 18.94
CA ALA A 60 1.56 -18.56 19.47
C ALA A 60 2.71 -19.48 19.95
N LEU A 61 3.85 -19.48 19.25
CA LEU A 61 5.05 -20.19 19.68
C LEU A 61 5.63 -19.61 20.98
N LEU A 62 5.63 -18.29 21.15
CA LEU A 62 6.15 -17.61 22.34
C LEU A 62 5.18 -17.61 23.54
N THR A 63 4.04 -18.29 23.41
CA THR A 63 2.99 -18.51 24.43
C THR A 63 2.26 -17.27 24.94
N SER A 64 2.77 -16.06 24.70
CA SER A 64 2.07 -14.82 24.99
C SER A 64 2.45 -13.69 24.03
N ARG A 65 1.55 -12.71 23.91
CA ARG A 65 1.82 -11.44 23.20
C ARG A 65 2.95 -10.66 23.84
N GLU A 66 3.02 -10.64 25.18
CA GLU A 66 4.05 -9.92 25.91
C GLU A 66 5.45 -10.47 25.59
N ASP A 67 5.61 -11.78 25.46
CA ASP A 67 6.89 -12.39 25.09
C ASP A 67 7.31 -12.02 23.67
N LEU A 68 6.37 -11.94 22.72
CA LEU A 68 6.63 -11.45 21.37
C LEU A 68 7.10 -10.00 21.40
N GLU A 69 6.35 -9.10 22.06
CA GLU A 69 6.71 -7.68 22.14
C GLU A 69 8.07 -7.48 22.80
N ASN A 70 8.35 -8.21 23.88
CA ASN A 70 9.64 -8.14 24.57
C ASN A 70 10.79 -8.65 23.71
N MET A 71 10.57 -9.71 22.93
CA MET A 71 11.57 -10.21 21.99
C MET A 71 11.83 -9.19 20.87
N LEU A 72 10.77 -8.59 20.28
CA LEU A 72 10.89 -7.57 19.23
C LEU A 72 11.65 -6.34 19.72
N ARG A 73 11.31 -5.82 20.90
CA ARG A 73 12.04 -4.71 21.52
C ARG A 73 13.52 -5.04 21.75
N ALA A 74 13.83 -6.28 22.15
CA ALA A 74 15.21 -6.71 22.38
C ALA A 74 16.06 -6.77 21.11
N ILE A 75 15.45 -6.97 19.94
CA ILE A 75 16.13 -6.92 18.63
C ILE A 75 16.02 -5.54 17.97
N GLY A 76 15.47 -4.54 18.66
CA GLY A 76 15.37 -3.16 18.17
C GLY A 76 14.16 -2.86 17.28
N VAL A 77 13.15 -3.74 17.25
CA VAL A 77 11.94 -3.58 16.43
C VAL A 77 10.79 -3.03 17.25
N SER A 78 10.07 -2.04 16.71
CA SER A 78 8.86 -1.49 17.33
C SER A 78 7.70 -2.51 17.31
N PRO A 79 7.05 -2.80 18.45
CA PRO A 79 5.94 -3.76 18.52
C PRO A 79 4.57 -3.15 18.19
N GLU A 80 4.48 -1.91 17.71
CA GLU A 80 3.20 -1.23 17.48
C GLU A 80 2.26 -2.00 16.55
N PHE A 81 2.80 -2.69 15.54
CA PHE A 81 2.03 -3.50 14.61
C PHE A 81 1.42 -4.76 15.23
N VAL A 82 1.88 -5.19 16.42
CA VAL A 82 1.39 -6.41 17.09
C VAL A 82 -0.10 -6.30 17.45
N SER A 83 -0.64 -5.08 17.59
CA SER A 83 -2.07 -4.86 17.80
C SER A 83 -2.95 -5.24 16.61
N ARG A 84 -2.37 -5.31 15.40
CA ARG A 84 -3.06 -5.67 14.15
C ARG A 84 -3.12 -7.18 13.91
N ILE A 85 -2.46 -7.99 14.73
CA ILE A 85 -2.48 -9.44 14.58
C ILE A 85 -3.88 -9.96 14.93
N GLU A 86 -4.56 -10.53 13.95
CA GLU A 86 -5.83 -11.23 14.15
C GLU A 86 -5.62 -12.60 14.79
N GLU A 87 -6.60 -13.05 15.58
CA GLU A 87 -6.63 -14.41 16.12
C GLU A 87 -6.99 -15.41 15.02
N SER A 88 -5.99 -15.87 14.27
CA SER A 88 -6.11 -16.96 13.29
C SER A 88 -5.54 -18.27 13.84
N ASP A 89 -5.89 -19.41 13.23
CA ASP A 89 -5.28 -20.71 13.60
C ASP A 89 -3.78 -20.67 13.28
N PRO A 90 -2.90 -20.57 14.31
CA PRO A 90 -1.49 -20.31 14.09
C PRO A 90 -0.73 -21.56 13.63
N TRP A 91 -1.38 -22.73 13.60
CA TRP A 91 -0.73 -24.01 13.34
C TRP A 91 -0.81 -24.45 11.88
N LEU A 92 -1.46 -23.66 11.02
CA LEU A 92 -1.54 -23.95 9.59
C LEU A 92 -0.14 -23.84 8.94
N SER A 93 0.36 -24.94 8.39
CA SER A 93 1.56 -24.98 7.54
C SER A 93 2.89 -24.62 8.23
N MET A 94 3.08 -24.97 9.51
CA MET A 94 4.39 -24.88 10.17
C MET A 94 5.14 -26.23 10.11
N PRO A 95 6.24 -26.33 9.34
CA PRO A 95 7.08 -27.54 9.35
C PRO A 95 7.78 -27.68 10.70
N VAL A 96 7.96 -28.92 11.15
CA VAL A 96 8.68 -29.21 12.40
C VAL A 96 10.13 -29.61 12.09
N PRO A 97 11.12 -28.78 12.45
CA PRO A 97 12.52 -29.10 12.21
C PRO A 97 13.00 -30.31 13.05
N PHE A 98 13.96 -31.03 12.49
CA PHE A 98 14.63 -32.11 13.22
C PHE A 98 15.58 -31.56 14.30
N ALA A 99 15.45 -32.06 15.52
CA ALA A 99 16.38 -31.84 16.62
C ALA A 99 16.33 -32.99 17.61
N LEU A 100 17.44 -33.21 18.32
CA LEU A 100 17.61 -34.29 19.30
C LEU A 100 16.75 -34.08 20.55
N THR A 101 16.60 -32.84 21.00
CA THR A 101 15.83 -32.48 22.20
C THR A 101 14.58 -31.70 21.85
N THR A 102 13.55 -31.76 22.70
CA THR A 102 12.32 -30.97 22.53
C THR A 102 12.63 -29.47 22.62
N GLU A 103 13.51 -29.07 23.53
CA GLU A 103 13.99 -27.68 23.63
C GLU A 103 14.70 -27.22 22.36
N GLY A 104 15.63 -28.02 21.83
CA GLY A 104 16.33 -27.71 20.60
C GLY A 104 15.40 -27.62 19.40
N ARG A 105 14.37 -28.49 19.35
CA ARG A 105 13.31 -28.44 18.33
C ARG A 105 12.51 -27.14 18.43
N TYR A 106 12.09 -26.77 19.63
CA TYR A 106 11.36 -25.53 19.87
C TYR A 106 12.15 -24.29 19.47
N ARG A 107 13.42 -24.18 19.88
CA ARG A 107 14.29 -23.06 19.46
C ARG A 107 14.43 -22.96 17.95
N LYS A 108 14.52 -24.10 17.25
CA LYS A 108 14.54 -24.11 15.77
C LYS A 108 13.21 -23.68 15.17
N CYS A 109 12.07 -24.11 15.72
CA CYS A 109 10.75 -23.65 15.28
C CYS A 109 10.64 -22.12 15.38
N VAL A 110 10.97 -21.55 16.53
CA VAL A 110 10.91 -20.09 16.73
C VAL A 110 11.81 -19.35 15.73
N LEU A 111 13.03 -19.85 15.53
CA LEU A 111 13.98 -19.25 14.59
C LEU A 111 13.49 -19.32 13.14
N GLU A 112 12.97 -20.47 12.71
CA GLU A 112 12.45 -20.67 11.36
C GLU A 112 11.20 -19.83 11.10
N THR A 113 10.30 -19.73 12.08
CA THR A 113 9.13 -18.85 12.01
C THR A 113 9.54 -17.38 11.95
N TYR A 114 10.59 -16.96 12.68
CA TYR A 114 11.15 -15.62 12.53
C TYR A 114 11.73 -15.39 11.12
N THR A 115 12.48 -16.34 10.55
CA THR A 115 12.97 -16.22 9.17
C THR A 115 11.81 -16.11 8.17
N ARG A 116 10.72 -16.86 8.38
CA ARG A 116 9.51 -16.74 7.55
C ARG A 116 8.85 -15.37 7.69
N MET A 117 8.81 -14.83 8.92
CA MET A 117 8.30 -13.49 9.19
C MET A 117 9.14 -12.42 8.48
N LEU A 118 10.47 -12.50 8.62
CA LEU A 118 11.43 -11.64 7.92
C LEU A 118 11.17 -11.61 6.41
N ASN A 119 11.10 -12.79 5.78
CA ASN A 119 10.84 -12.88 4.33
C ASN A 119 9.46 -12.34 3.93
N ALA A 120 8.44 -12.52 4.78
CA ALA A 120 7.08 -12.04 4.48
C ALA A 120 6.95 -10.52 4.63
N PHE A 121 7.64 -9.94 5.63
CA PHE A 121 7.73 -8.50 5.81
C PHE A 121 8.51 -7.87 4.66
N ASP A 122 9.66 -8.45 4.29
CA ASP A 122 10.44 -8.00 3.14
C ASP A 122 9.64 -8.06 1.84
N PHE A 123 8.91 -9.16 1.61
CA PHE A 123 8.00 -9.29 0.47
C PHE A 123 6.93 -8.19 0.45
N PHE A 124 6.29 -7.91 1.58
CA PHE A 124 5.28 -6.87 1.69
C PHE A 124 5.88 -5.48 1.41
N LEU A 125 7.01 -5.16 2.04
CA LEU A 125 7.65 -3.84 1.95
C LEU A 125 8.22 -3.56 0.55
N HIS A 126 8.97 -4.52 -0.01
CA HIS A 126 9.78 -4.33 -1.22
C HIS A 126 9.21 -5.01 -2.47
N GLY A 127 8.30 -5.98 -2.31
CA GLY A 127 7.83 -6.84 -3.38
C GLY A 127 8.87 -7.88 -3.80
N ILE A 128 8.58 -8.63 -4.87
CA ILE A 128 9.52 -9.61 -5.44
C ILE A 128 9.74 -9.39 -6.92
N THR A 129 10.95 -9.73 -7.37
CA THR A 129 11.24 -9.86 -8.81
C THR A 129 11.16 -11.34 -9.18
N TYR A 130 10.24 -11.71 -10.07
CA TYR A 130 10.07 -13.08 -10.56
C TYR A 130 10.32 -13.18 -12.07
N ARG A 131 10.82 -14.33 -12.52
CA ARG A 131 11.05 -14.58 -13.94
C ARG A 131 9.77 -15.07 -14.60
N LYS A 132 9.32 -14.40 -15.66
CA LYS A 132 8.19 -14.87 -16.48
C LYS A 132 8.68 -16.00 -17.40
N ASN A 133 7.88 -17.05 -17.59
CA ASN A 133 8.22 -18.27 -18.35
C ASN A 133 8.44 -18.07 -19.87
N THR A 134 8.58 -16.82 -20.33
CA THR A 134 8.82 -16.46 -21.72
C THR A 134 9.95 -15.44 -21.75
N ALA A 135 11.10 -15.86 -22.29
CA ALA A 135 12.32 -15.09 -22.61
C ALA A 135 12.53 -13.77 -21.82
N GLU A 136 13.42 -13.80 -20.83
CA GLU A 136 14.10 -12.64 -20.20
C GLU A 136 13.24 -11.50 -19.63
N LYS A 137 11.91 -11.66 -19.53
CA LYS A 137 11.06 -10.68 -18.85
C LYS A 137 10.95 -11.02 -17.38
N TYR A 138 11.57 -10.20 -16.54
CA TYR A 138 11.34 -10.18 -15.11
C TYR A 138 10.04 -9.39 -14.84
N GLY A 139 9.08 -10.00 -14.15
CA GLY A 139 7.96 -9.28 -13.54
C GLY A 139 8.35 -8.86 -12.13
N LYS A 140 7.94 -7.66 -11.70
CA LYS A 140 8.11 -7.22 -10.31
C LYS A 140 6.73 -7.06 -9.68
N THR A 141 6.48 -7.73 -8.56
CA THR A 141 5.32 -7.44 -7.72
C THR A 141 5.54 -6.10 -7.05
N THR A 142 4.53 -5.23 -7.03
CA THR A 142 4.58 -3.95 -6.33
C THR A 142 4.68 -4.21 -4.83
N GLY A 143 5.70 -3.67 -4.18
CA GLY A 143 5.79 -3.62 -2.71
C GLY A 143 5.14 -2.37 -2.14
N TYR A 144 4.90 -2.37 -0.84
CA TYR A 144 4.29 -1.27 -0.10
C TYR A 144 4.96 0.09 -0.38
N TYR A 145 6.30 0.17 -0.32
CA TYR A 145 6.99 1.45 -0.55
C TYR A 145 6.76 1.98 -1.97
N ARG A 146 6.81 1.11 -2.99
CA ARG A 146 6.53 1.53 -4.38
C ARG A 146 5.05 1.88 -4.57
N TYR A 147 4.15 1.21 -3.87
CA TYR A 147 2.72 1.51 -3.90
C TYR A 147 2.44 2.90 -3.31
N LEU A 148 3.11 3.27 -2.23
CA LEU A 148 3.02 4.61 -1.65
C LEU A 148 3.61 5.69 -2.57
N GLU A 149 4.78 5.45 -3.16
CA GLU A 149 5.35 6.36 -4.17
C GLU A 149 4.37 6.58 -5.33
N TRP A 150 3.71 5.51 -5.78
CA TRP A 150 2.73 5.60 -6.86
C TRP A 150 1.49 6.40 -6.45
N CYS A 151 1.04 6.30 -5.18
CA CYS A 151 -0.01 7.16 -4.65
C CYS A 151 0.40 8.63 -4.71
N ASP A 152 1.63 8.97 -4.33
CA ASP A 152 2.15 10.34 -4.38
C ASP A 152 2.27 10.84 -5.83
N GLU A 153 2.78 10.02 -6.76
CA GLU A 153 2.86 10.31 -8.19
C GLU A 153 1.46 10.58 -8.81
N LEU A 154 0.47 9.75 -8.46
CA LEU A 154 -0.90 9.89 -8.94
C LEU A 154 -1.58 11.14 -8.34
N ASN A 155 -1.35 11.42 -7.07
CA ASN A 155 -1.84 12.64 -6.41
C ASN A 155 -1.25 13.91 -7.04
N GLU A 156 0.04 13.93 -7.37
CA GLU A 156 0.66 15.07 -8.07
C GLU A 156 0.07 15.25 -9.48
N ARG A 157 -0.22 14.16 -10.19
CA ARG A 157 -0.91 14.22 -11.48
C ARG A 157 -2.35 14.70 -11.36
N ILE A 158 -3.09 14.25 -10.35
CA ILE A 158 -4.45 14.74 -10.07
C ILE A 158 -4.43 16.24 -9.80
N LYS A 159 -3.51 16.72 -8.95
CA LYS A 159 -3.32 18.16 -8.70
C LYS A 159 -3.02 18.92 -9.99
N LYS A 160 -2.17 18.36 -10.85
CA LYS A 160 -1.85 18.96 -12.15
C LYS A 160 -3.07 19.03 -13.06
N VAL A 161 -3.83 17.94 -13.21
CA VAL A 161 -5.05 17.93 -14.03
C VAL A 161 -6.08 18.90 -13.49
N ASN A 162 -6.33 18.91 -12.18
CA ASN A 162 -7.27 19.86 -11.56
C ASN A 162 -6.85 21.33 -11.77
N ARG A 163 -5.54 21.63 -11.80
CA ARG A 163 -5.00 22.98 -12.04
C ARG A 163 -5.05 23.39 -13.52
N ASP A 164 -4.55 22.55 -14.41
CA ASP A 164 -4.32 22.86 -15.83
C ASP A 164 -5.60 22.70 -16.65
N HIS A 165 -6.54 21.90 -16.14
CA HIS A 165 -7.82 21.58 -16.75
C HIS A 165 -8.93 21.80 -15.72
N SER A 166 -8.96 22.98 -15.08
CA SER A 166 -10.08 23.30 -14.20
C SER A 166 -11.38 23.36 -15.04
N PRO A 167 -12.46 22.69 -14.61
CA PRO A 167 -13.76 22.75 -15.27
C PRO A 167 -14.22 24.20 -15.50
N THR A 168 -13.91 25.11 -14.58
CA THR A 168 -14.18 26.54 -14.70
C THR A 168 -13.43 27.19 -15.87
N GLN A 169 -12.16 26.83 -16.07
CA GLN A 169 -11.34 27.36 -17.16
C GLN A 169 -11.85 26.88 -18.51
N VAL A 170 -12.14 25.58 -18.65
CA VAL A 170 -12.71 25.03 -19.89
C VAL A 170 -14.06 25.66 -20.20
N LEU A 171 -14.94 25.77 -19.21
CA LEU A 171 -16.25 26.43 -19.39
C LEU A 171 -16.13 27.92 -19.70
N SER A 172 -15.12 28.61 -19.15
CA SER A 172 -14.87 30.02 -19.46
C SER A 172 -14.41 30.22 -20.90
N VAL A 173 -13.49 29.38 -21.40
CA VAL A 173 -13.03 29.42 -22.79
C VAL A 173 -14.19 29.10 -23.74
N VAL A 174 -14.97 28.06 -23.43
CA VAL A 174 -16.16 27.69 -24.21
C VAL A 174 -17.16 28.85 -24.30
N ARG A 175 -17.35 29.57 -23.18
CA ARG A 175 -18.24 30.72 -23.07
C ARG A 175 -17.72 31.95 -23.81
N GLU A 176 -16.43 32.25 -23.73
CA GLU A 176 -15.80 33.38 -24.44
C GLU A 176 -15.78 33.20 -25.95
N MET A 177 -15.72 31.95 -26.44
CA MET A 177 -15.85 31.68 -27.86
C MET A 177 -17.28 31.94 -28.38
N ASP A 178 -18.31 31.97 -27.51
CA ASP A 178 -19.71 32.30 -27.87
C ASP A 178 -19.99 33.80 -27.76
N VAL A 179 -19.42 34.57 -28.69
CA VAL A 179 -19.45 36.04 -28.69
C VAL A 179 -20.88 36.60 -28.70
N GLU A 180 -21.82 35.95 -29.40
CA GLU A 180 -23.22 36.38 -29.43
C GLU A 180 -23.94 36.16 -28.09
N LYS A 181 -23.71 35.01 -27.42
CA LYS A 181 -24.33 34.76 -26.11
C LYS A 181 -23.68 35.59 -25.00
N THR A 182 -22.37 35.80 -25.04
CA THR A 182 -21.67 36.67 -24.07
C THR A 182 -22.03 38.13 -24.25
N ALA A 183 -22.22 38.61 -25.48
CA ALA A 183 -22.73 39.96 -25.75
C ALA A 183 -24.17 40.14 -25.24
N LYS A 184 -25.06 39.16 -25.48
CA LYS A 184 -26.44 39.16 -24.96
C LYS A 184 -26.48 39.12 -23.42
N GLN A 185 -25.61 38.35 -22.77
CA GLN A 185 -25.51 38.31 -21.31
C GLN A 185 -24.96 39.60 -20.70
N ARG A 186 -23.93 40.21 -21.30
CA ARG A 186 -23.40 41.51 -20.85
C ARG A 186 -24.44 42.62 -20.99
N ALA A 187 -25.25 42.59 -22.05
CA ALA A 187 -26.31 43.57 -22.29
C ALA A 187 -27.49 43.46 -21.31
N VAL A 188 -27.72 42.28 -20.72
CA VAL A 188 -28.84 42.04 -19.78
C VAL A 188 -28.47 42.35 -18.32
N GLY A 189 -27.20 42.67 -18.04
CA GLY A 189 -26.73 42.91 -16.68
C GLY A 189 -26.45 41.60 -15.95
N THR A 190 -25.29 41.56 -15.31
CA THR A 190 -24.66 40.42 -14.66
C THR A 190 -25.61 39.65 -13.74
N VAL A 191 -25.75 38.33 -13.94
CA VAL A 191 -26.12 37.44 -12.83
C VAL A 191 -24.85 37.32 -12.00
N ASN A 192 -24.79 38.09 -10.92
CA ASN A 192 -23.75 37.97 -9.92
C ASN A 192 -23.68 36.50 -9.47
N SER A 193 -22.49 35.94 -9.51
CA SER A 193 -22.19 34.70 -8.81
C SER A 193 -22.17 35.01 -7.31
N GLU A 194 -23.35 35.23 -6.73
CA GLU A 194 -23.56 35.53 -5.31
C GLU A 194 -23.64 34.26 -4.45
N ALA A 195 -23.44 33.08 -5.03
CA ALA A 195 -23.06 31.90 -4.28
C ALA A 195 -21.53 31.82 -4.28
N GLY A 196 -20.90 32.02 -3.11
CA GLY A 196 -19.45 31.90 -2.90
C GLY A 196 -18.87 30.50 -3.12
N CYS A 197 -19.45 29.69 -4.00
CA CYS A 197 -18.84 28.48 -4.51
C CYS A 197 -18.12 28.83 -5.81
N ILE A 198 -16.81 28.61 -5.86
CA ILE A 198 -16.07 28.59 -7.12
C ILE A 198 -16.72 27.47 -7.95
N PRO A 199 -17.39 27.74 -9.09
CA PRO A 199 -18.06 26.70 -9.84
C PRO A 199 -17.00 25.79 -10.46
N GLY A 200 -16.76 24.60 -9.88
CA GLY A 200 -15.75 23.67 -10.39
C GLY A 200 -15.09 22.77 -9.34
N ASP A 201 -15.13 23.12 -8.05
CA ASP A 201 -14.52 22.29 -7.00
C ASP A 201 -15.20 20.92 -6.86
N ASP A 202 -16.52 20.86 -7.02
CA ASP A 202 -17.30 19.61 -7.03
C ASP A 202 -16.99 18.70 -8.23
N LEU A 203 -16.29 19.23 -9.26
CA LEU A 203 -15.94 18.51 -10.48
C LEU A 203 -14.46 18.09 -10.53
N CYS A 204 -13.66 18.50 -9.54
CA CYS A 204 -12.27 18.10 -9.38
C CYS A 204 -12.15 16.60 -9.07
N ILE A 205 -11.08 15.99 -9.54
CA ILE A 205 -10.76 14.61 -9.18
C ILE A 205 -10.26 14.59 -7.74
N LEU A 206 -10.83 13.73 -6.90
CA LEU A 206 -10.43 13.57 -5.51
C LEU A 206 -9.04 12.93 -5.41
N LEU A 207 -8.24 13.42 -4.47
CA LEU A 207 -6.96 12.82 -4.12
C LEU A 207 -7.16 11.47 -3.43
N LEU A 208 -6.17 10.61 -3.57
CA LEU A 208 -6.09 9.35 -2.83
C LEU A 208 -5.68 9.61 -1.38
N PRO A 209 -6.28 8.91 -0.39
CA PRO A 209 -6.01 9.11 1.03
C PRO A 209 -4.67 8.49 1.42
N ARG A 210 -3.59 9.26 1.25
CA ARG A 210 -2.22 8.80 1.50
C ARG A 210 -2.00 8.40 2.96
N GLU A 211 -2.66 9.08 3.88
CA GLU A 211 -2.57 8.90 5.33
C GLU A 211 -3.17 7.56 5.78
N GLU A 212 -4.33 7.18 5.24
CA GLU A 212 -4.97 5.89 5.52
C GLU A 212 -4.06 4.72 5.07
N LEU A 213 -3.31 4.91 3.98
CA LEU A 213 -2.34 3.92 3.51
C LEU A 213 -1.07 3.85 4.36
N GLN A 214 -0.74 4.90 5.15
CA GLN A 214 0.39 4.86 6.09
C GLN A 214 0.12 3.92 7.26
N GLU A 215 -1.14 3.73 7.65
CA GLU A 215 -1.50 2.87 8.78
C GLU A 215 -1.13 1.39 8.55
N MET A 216 -0.94 0.99 7.28
CA MET A 216 -0.52 -0.34 6.88
C MET A 216 0.99 -0.60 7.06
N GLU A 217 1.80 0.43 7.35
CA GLU A 217 3.26 0.29 7.41
C GLU A 217 3.70 -0.77 8.42
N LEU A 218 4.56 -1.70 8.00
CA LEU A 218 5.20 -2.69 8.85
C LEU A 218 6.67 -2.31 9.07
N PRO A 219 7.26 -2.56 10.24
CA PRO A 219 8.67 -2.24 10.48
C PRO A 219 9.60 -3.16 9.69
N GLU A 220 10.77 -2.64 9.30
CA GLU A 220 11.85 -3.49 8.79
C GLU A 220 12.40 -4.38 9.92
N LEU A 221 12.56 -5.67 9.61
CA LEU A 221 13.05 -6.65 10.56
C LEU A 221 14.55 -6.90 10.34
N PRO A 222 15.36 -6.99 11.40
CA PRO A 222 16.79 -7.22 11.24
C PRO A 222 17.08 -8.68 10.84
N ASP A 223 18.08 -8.85 9.98
CA ASP A 223 18.59 -10.17 9.59
C ASP A 223 19.14 -10.94 10.79
N LEU A 224 19.13 -12.26 10.70
CA LEU A 224 19.61 -13.17 11.75
C LEU A 224 21.08 -12.94 12.13
N GLU A 225 21.90 -12.48 11.19
CA GLU A 225 23.34 -12.22 11.37
C GLU A 225 23.63 -10.80 11.88
N THR A 226 22.61 -9.94 11.97
CA THR A 226 22.75 -8.58 12.46
C THR A 226 23.26 -8.60 13.91
N THR A 227 24.35 -7.88 14.15
CA THR A 227 24.92 -7.72 15.49
C THR A 227 24.20 -6.60 16.21
N LEU A 228 23.61 -6.91 17.37
CA LEU A 228 22.92 -5.95 18.21
C LEU A 228 23.92 -5.13 19.05
N THR A 229 23.45 -4.05 19.66
CA THR A 229 24.25 -3.21 20.57
C THR A 229 24.84 -3.99 21.75
N SER A 230 24.22 -5.13 22.13
CA SER A 230 24.72 -6.05 23.14
C SER A 230 25.92 -6.89 22.70
N GLY A 231 26.28 -6.88 21.41
CA GLY A 231 27.29 -7.76 20.80
C GLY A 231 26.78 -9.17 20.46
N GLU A 232 25.53 -9.49 20.81
CA GLU A 232 24.87 -10.74 20.41
C GLU A 232 24.24 -10.59 19.02
N THR A 233 24.14 -11.69 18.28
CA THR A 233 23.37 -11.72 17.03
C THR A 233 21.86 -11.76 17.31
N VAL A 234 21.05 -11.33 16.34
CA VAL A 234 19.57 -11.49 16.39
C VAL A 234 19.21 -12.96 16.59
N ALA A 235 19.87 -13.88 15.89
CA ALA A 235 19.64 -15.31 16.04
C ALA A 235 19.91 -15.82 17.47
N GLU A 236 20.95 -15.34 18.13
CA GLU A 236 21.28 -15.70 19.52
C GLU A 236 20.25 -15.14 20.49
N THR A 237 19.83 -13.88 20.28
CA THR A 237 18.80 -13.23 21.08
C THR A 237 17.48 -14.00 21.02
N ILE A 238 17.03 -14.35 19.82
CA ILE A 238 15.80 -15.15 19.62
C ILE A 238 15.92 -16.52 20.30
N LYS A 239 17.05 -17.22 20.13
CA LYS A 239 17.28 -18.51 20.80
C LYS A 239 17.28 -18.40 22.32
N ARG A 240 17.82 -17.30 22.86
CA ARG A 240 17.84 -17.00 24.30
C ARG A 240 16.42 -16.80 24.83
N TYR A 241 15.59 -16.02 24.14
CA TYR A 241 14.18 -15.81 24.49
C TYR A 241 13.38 -17.12 24.42
N ALA A 242 13.52 -17.90 23.33
CA ALA A 242 12.90 -19.21 23.22
C ALA A 242 13.34 -20.15 24.37
N GLY A 243 14.63 -20.14 24.74
CA GLY A 243 15.12 -20.88 25.89
C GLY A 243 14.48 -20.44 27.22
N ALA A 244 14.26 -19.15 27.41
CA ALA A 244 13.60 -18.62 28.61
C ALA A 244 12.12 -19.03 28.69
N VAL A 245 11.39 -18.93 27.58
CA VAL A 245 9.98 -19.36 27.49
C VAL A 245 9.86 -20.86 27.77
N TYR A 246 10.75 -21.68 27.19
CA TYR A 246 10.77 -23.13 27.43
C TYR A 246 10.97 -23.49 28.91
N LYS A 247 11.88 -22.77 29.59
CA LYS A 247 12.14 -22.98 31.03
C LYS A 247 10.96 -22.56 31.91
N ARG A 248 10.24 -21.51 31.51
CA ARG A 248 9.09 -20.98 32.25
C ARG A 248 7.85 -21.86 32.07
N GLU A 249 7.57 -22.33 30.86
CA GLU A 249 6.35 -23.07 30.52
C GLU A 249 6.62 -24.36 29.70
N PRO A 250 7.36 -25.33 30.25
CA PRO A 250 7.81 -26.50 29.48
C PRO A 250 6.66 -27.39 28.99
N GLU A 251 5.58 -27.51 29.76
CA GLU A 251 4.43 -28.35 29.39
C GLU A 251 3.61 -27.76 28.23
N LYS A 252 3.40 -26.43 28.22
CA LYS A 252 2.73 -25.76 27.09
C LYS A 252 3.54 -25.90 25.81
N VAL A 253 4.86 -25.72 25.88
CA VAL A 253 5.72 -25.88 24.70
C VAL A 253 5.72 -27.33 24.19
N LYS A 254 5.72 -28.32 25.08
CA LYS A 254 5.58 -29.73 24.66
C LYS A 254 4.25 -29.99 23.94
N GLN A 255 3.16 -29.39 24.40
CA GLN A 255 1.85 -29.48 23.74
C GLN A 255 1.88 -28.83 22.36
N ILE A 256 2.44 -27.62 22.23
CA ILE A 256 2.61 -26.93 20.94
C ILE A 256 3.39 -27.80 19.94
N ILE A 257 4.54 -28.34 20.35
CA ILE A 257 5.36 -29.21 19.49
C ILE A 257 4.63 -30.51 19.12
N ARG A 258 3.72 -30.99 19.98
CA ARG A 258 2.89 -32.17 19.67
C ARG A 258 1.83 -31.85 18.63
N ILE A 259 1.15 -30.71 18.74
CA ILE A 259 0.16 -30.23 17.77
C ILE A 259 0.83 -30.07 16.40
N LEU A 260 1.99 -29.43 16.36
CA LEU A 260 2.75 -29.21 15.12
C LEU A 260 3.21 -30.50 14.42
N LYS A 261 3.32 -31.63 15.13
CA LYS A 261 3.66 -32.92 14.54
C LYS A 261 2.45 -33.66 13.94
N GLN A 262 1.25 -33.26 14.32
CA GLN A 262 0.01 -33.89 13.88
C GLN A 262 -0.54 -33.23 12.60
N ASN A 263 -0.18 -31.97 12.38
CA ASN A 263 -0.40 -31.23 11.14
C ASN A 263 0.70 -31.52 10.12
#